data_AF-A0A7C1ERB8-F1
#
_entry.id   AF-A0A7C1ERB8-F1
#
_cell.length_a   1.000
_cell.length_b   1.000
_cell.length_c   1.000
_cell.angle_alpha   90.00
_cell.angle_beta   90.00
_cell.angle_gamma   90.00
#
_symmetry.space_group_name_H-M   'P 1'
#
loop_
_entity.id
_entity.type
_entity.pdbx_description
1 polymer ?
#
loop_
_entity_poly.entity_id
_entity_poly.type
_entity_poly.pdbx_seq_one_letter_code
_entity_poly.pdbx_strand_id
1 'polypeptide(L)'
;MNDVLAADSLMAHVRALADEIGPRPAGHPEEAAAREYIRRTLAAAGIIDIEEIPFPTPDTWGYSMIIALLIALVGNVPGRRTRASKIAGGLTTLFGAAEMLRTTKALPQRFANLVPHGQSATLVARIPASGTARHTVVLVGHTDSNKHRPTFAPEAKHLIRQKTSAGLVAMVINALAQMVQAVKPSRTAQAIQWLTFLGLSAGLVELIKDERGGFVDGANDNASAVACLLGL
;
A
#
# COMPACT_ATOMS: atom_id res chain seq x y z
N MET A 1 7.60 7.35 -41.08
CA MET A 1 7.78 6.88 -39.70
C MET A 1 6.57 7.35 -38.92
N ASN A 2 5.80 6.44 -38.32
CA ASN A 2 4.79 6.85 -37.34
C ASN A 2 5.54 7.40 -36.13
N ASP A 3 5.13 8.58 -35.67
CA ASP A 3 5.64 9.16 -34.45
C ASP A 3 5.13 8.32 -33.27
N VAL A 4 6.02 7.53 -32.67
CA VAL A 4 5.70 6.65 -31.54
C VAL A 4 5.39 7.44 -30.26
N LEU A 5 5.79 8.71 -30.21
CA LEU A 5 5.47 9.65 -29.13
C LEU A 5 4.20 10.46 -29.41
N ALA A 6 3.57 10.27 -30.58
CA ALA A 6 2.29 10.91 -30.86
C ALA A 6 1.23 10.47 -29.84
N ALA A 7 0.34 11.40 -29.47
CA ALA A 7 -0.68 11.16 -28.46
C ALA A 7 -1.54 9.92 -28.76
N ASP A 8 -1.88 9.69 -30.04
CA ASP A 8 -2.67 8.54 -30.46
C ASP A 8 -1.92 7.20 -30.24
N SER A 9 -0.61 7.18 -30.51
CA SER A 9 0.25 6.00 -30.28
C SER A 9 0.32 5.67 -28.78
N LEU A 10 0.57 6.67 -27.94
CA LEU A 10 0.63 6.49 -26.48
C LEU A 10 -0.73 6.10 -25.91
N MET A 11 -1.82 6.70 -26.40
CA MET A 11 -3.18 6.36 -25.97
C MET A 11 -3.57 4.94 -26.34
N ALA A 12 -3.02 4.35 -27.40
CA ALA A 12 -3.24 2.94 -27.70
C ALA A 12 -2.68 2.02 -26.59
N HIS A 13 -1.49 2.32 -26.06
CA HIS A 13 -0.93 1.60 -24.91
C HIS A 13 -1.76 1.80 -23.64
N VAL A 14 -2.25 3.03 -23.40
CA VAL A 14 -3.14 3.31 -22.26
C VAL A 14 -4.42 2.48 -22.34
N ARG A 15 -5.08 2.43 -23.50
CA ARG A 15 -6.32 1.66 -23.69
C ARG A 15 -6.08 0.15 -23.56
N ALA A 16 -4.99 -0.37 -24.12
CA ALA A 16 -4.63 -1.77 -23.97
C ALA A 16 -4.47 -2.16 -22.50
N LEU A 17 -3.82 -1.32 -21.70
CA LEU A 17 -3.63 -1.57 -20.27
C LEU A 17 -4.91 -1.34 -19.47
N ALA A 18 -5.57 -0.18 -19.64
CA ALA A 18 -6.66 0.26 -18.78
C ALA A 18 -8.03 -0.27 -19.19
N ASP A 19 -8.32 -0.37 -20.49
CA ASP A 19 -9.66 -0.72 -20.99
C ASP A 19 -9.74 -2.20 -21.38
N GLU A 20 -8.74 -2.70 -22.11
CA GLU A 20 -8.74 -4.08 -22.61
C GLU A 20 -8.34 -5.09 -21.52
N ILE A 21 -7.24 -4.83 -20.82
CA ILE A 21 -6.82 -5.67 -19.67
C ILE A 21 -7.63 -5.31 -18.42
N GLY A 22 -7.97 -4.03 -18.23
CA GLY A 22 -8.70 -3.58 -17.04
C GLY A 22 -7.79 -3.36 -15.83
N PRO A 23 -8.33 -3.40 -14.60
CA PRO A 23 -7.54 -3.37 -13.38
C PRO A 23 -6.53 -4.52 -13.33
N ARG A 24 -5.34 -4.23 -12.80
CA ARG A 24 -4.18 -5.14 -12.73
C ARG A 24 -3.67 -5.28 -11.30
N PRO A 25 -4.46 -5.84 -10.35
CA PRO A 25 -4.01 -5.93 -8.96
C PRO A 25 -2.71 -6.71 -8.84
N ALA A 26 -1.85 -6.30 -7.90
CA ALA A 26 -0.58 -6.97 -7.69
C ALA A 26 -0.79 -8.46 -7.39
N GLY A 27 -0.11 -9.35 -8.13
CA GLY A 27 -0.21 -10.79 -7.98
C GLY A 27 -1.44 -11.45 -8.63
N HIS A 28 -2.24 -10.70 -9.39
CA HIS A 28 -3.38 -11.23 -10.15
C HIS A 28 -3.03 -11.56 -11.62
N PRO A 29 -3.81 -12.41 -12.31
CA PRO A 29 -3.59 -12.74 -13.71
C PRO A 29 -3.54 -11.53 -14.65
N GLU A 30 -4.32 -10.48 -14.38
CA GLU A 30 -4.37 -9.26 -15.19
C GLU A 30 -3.05 -8.47 -15.13
N GLU A 31 -2.36 -8.47 -13.98
CA GLU A 31 -1.02 -7.90 -13.85
C GLU A 31 0.00 -8.69 -14.68
N ALA A 32 -0.09 -10.03 -14.68
CA ALA A 32 0.74 -10.87 -15.54
C ALA A 32 0.45 -10.64 -17.04
N ALA A 33 -0.82 -10.47 -17.42
CA ALA A 33 -1.20 -10.14 -18.79
C ALA A 33 -0.62 -8.79 -19.23
N ALA A 34 -0.57 -7.80 -18.33
CA ALA A 34 0.06 -6.52 -18.60
C ALA A 34 1.57 -6.60 -18.73
N ARG A 35 2.26 -7.38 -17.87
CA ARG A 35 3.69 -7.65 -18.05
C ARG A 35 3.98 -8.29 -19.40
N GLU A 36 3.14 -9.23 -19.83
CA GLU A 36 3.26 -9.88 -21.12
C GLU A 36 3.01 -8.91 -22.29
N TYR A 37 2.05 -8.00 -22.17
CA TYR A 37 1.84 -6.92 -23.13
C TYR A 37 3.08 -6.02 -23.27
N ILE A 38 3.63 -5.57 -22.14
CA ILE A 38 4.83 -4.71 -22.10
C ILE A 38 6.01 -5.45 -22.74
N ARG A 39 6.26 -6.69 -22.34
CA ARG A 39 7.34 -7.53 -22.87
C ARG A 39 7.24 -7.71 -24.38
N ARG A 40 6.06 -8.01 -24.91
CA ARG A 40 5.84 -8.14 -26.37
C ARG A 40 6.05 -6.82 -27.11
N THR A 41 5.60 -5.71 -26.52
CA THR A 41 5.76 -4.38 -27.11
C THR A 41 7.23 -3.98 -27.20
N LEU A 42 7.99 -4.16 -26.12
CA LEU A 42 9.44 -3.90 -26.10
C LEU A 42 10.20 -4.80 -27.08
N ALA A 43 9.87 -6.10 -27.15
CA ALA A 43 10.48 -7.01 -28.10
C ALA A 43 10.19 -6.63 -29.55
N ALA A 44 8.97 -6.17 -29.86
CA ALA A 44 8.60 -5.67 -31.18
C ALA A 44 9.38 -4.38 -31.56
N ALA A 45 9.80 -3.60 -30.57
CA ALA A 45 10.69 -2.45 -30.74
C ALA A 45 12.19 -2.85 -30.82
N GLY A 46 12.52 -4.13 -30.76
CA GLY A 46 13.89 -4.64 -30.83
C GLY A 46 14.64 -4.69 -29.49
N ILE A 47 13.96 -4.42 -28.37
CA ILE A 47 14.53 -4.52 -27.03
C ILE A 47 14.35 -5.97 -26.55
N ILE A 48 15.45 -6.73 -26.52
CA ILE A 48 15.43 -8.18 -26.23
C ILE A 48 16.03 -8.56 -24.88
N ASP A 49 16.82 -7.68 -24.27
CA ASP A 49 17.35 -7.88 -22.91
C ASP A 49 16.27 -7.45 -21.90
N ILE A 50 15.36 -8.39 -21.63
CA ILE A 50 14.23 -8.21 -20.72
C ILE A 50 14.28 -9.32 -19.66
N GLU A 51 14.45 -8.92 -18.41
CA GLU A 51 14.48 -9.78 -17.24
C GLU A 51 13.17 -9.65 -16.45
N GLU A 52 12.60 -10.76 -16.02
CA GLU A 52 11.48 -10.79 -15.08
C GLU A 52 11.96 -11.28 -13.72
N ILE A 53 11.81 -10.43 -12.69
CA ILE A 53 12.24 -10.72 -11.32
C ILE A 53 11.00 -11.02 -10.48
N PRO A 54 10.66 -12.31 -10.24
CA PRO A 54 9.45 -12.68 -9.53
C PRO A 54 9.55 -12.43 -8.02
N PHE A 55 8.42 -12.08 -7.40
CA PHE A 55 8.29 -11.97 -5.96
C PHE A 55 6.85 -12.24 -5.48
N PRO A 56 6.67 -12.81 -4.28
CA PRO A 56 5.36 -12.91 -3.66
C PRO A 56 4.90 -11.54 -3.18
N THR A 57 3.64 -11.19 -3.41
CA THR A 57 3.06 -9.93 -2.93
C THR A 57 1.62 -10.12 -2.47
N PRO A 58 1.19 -9.43 -1.39
CA PRO A 58 -0.22 -9.23 -1.16
C PRO A 58 -0.83 -8.36 -2.27
N ASP A 59 -2.12 -8.53 -2.50
CA ASP A 59 -2.91 -7.76 -3.47
C ASP A 59 -3.30 -6.37 -2.95
N THR A 60 -3.08 -6.10 -1.66
CA THR A 60 -3.39 -4.82 -1.02
C THR A 60 -2.47 -4.55 0.17
N TRP A 61 -2.05 -3.29 0.33
CA TRP A 61 -1.33 -2.82 1.52
C TRP A 61 -2.25 -2.71 2.75
N GLY A 62 -3.57 -2.78 2.56
CA GLY A 62 -4.56 -2.65 3.63
C GLY A 62 -4.40 -3.67 4.74
N TYR A 63 -3.97 -4.89 4.41
CA TYR A 63 -3.78 -5.91 5.43
C TYR A 63 -2.79 -5.47 6.52
N SER A 64 -1.67 -4.84 6.15
CA SER A 64 -0.66 -4.41 7.11
C SER A 64 -1.20 -3.31 8.04
N MET A 65 -1.96 -2.35 7.50
CA MET A 65 -2.61 -1.31 8.32
C MET A 65 -3.72 -1.86 9.22
N ILE A 66 -4.58 -2.74 8.67
CA ILE A 66 -5.69 -3.35 9.41
C ILE A 66 -5.17 -4.24 10.54
N ILE A 67 -4.18 -5.09 10.27
CA ILE A 67 -3.58 -5.97 11.30
C ILE A 67 -2.96 -5.13 12.42
N ALA A 68 -2.18 -4.11 12.10
CA ALA A 68 -1.57 -3.22 13.10
C ALA A 68 -2.63 -2.55 13.99
N LEU A 69 -3.72 -2.08 13.39
CA LEU A 69 -4.82 -1.42 14.10
C LEU A 69 -5.64 -2.41 14.93
N LEU A 70 -5.92 -3.62 14.41
CA LEU A 70 -6.61 -4.68 15.13
C LEU A 70 -5.82 -5.12 16.37
N ILE A 71 -4.50 -5.28 16.26
CA ILE A 71 -3.63 -5.57 17.41
C ILE A 71 -3.81 -4.50 18.49
N ALA A 72 -3.83 -3.23 18.11
CA ALA A 72 -4.01 -2.14 19.07
C ALA A 72 -5.39 -2.12 19.73
N LEU A 73 -6.44 -2.42 18.97
CA LEU A 73 -7.80 -2.54 19.49
C LEU A 73 -7.92 -3.75 20.43
N VAL A 74 -7.32 -4.89 20.09
CA VAL A 74 -7.30 -6.10 20.94
C VAL A 74 -6.63 -5.81 22.28
N GLY A 75 -5.59 -4.97 22.32
CA GLY A 75 -4.97 -4.54 23.58
C GLY A 75 -5.95 -3.93 24.59
N ASN A 76 -7.05 -3.32 24.13
CA ASN A 76 -8.06 -2.72 24.99
C ASN A 76 -9.04 -3.72 25.64
N VAL A 77 -9.04 -5.00 25.22
CA VAL A 77 -9.87 -6.07 25.81
C VAL A 77 -9.30 -6.55 27.15
N PRO A 78 -8.04 -7.03 27.25
CA PRO A 78 -7.45 -7.40 28.53
C PRO A 78 -7.23 -6.18 29.41
N GLY A 79 -7.01 -4.98 28.86
CA GLY A 79 -6.71 -3.75 29.61
C GLY A 79 -7.74 -3.24 30.62
N ARG A 80 -8.80 -4.00 30.93
CA ARG A 80 -9.96 -3.51 31.71
C ARG A 80 -10.04 -4.03 33.14
N ARG A 81 -9.33 -5.11 33.50
CA ARG A 81 -9.64 -5.88 34.72
C ARG A 81 -8.62 -5.72 35.84
N THR A 82 -7.35 -6.03 35.58
CA THR A 82 -6.30 -6.08 36.60
C THR A 82 -5.13 -5.18 36.23
N ARG A 83 -4.23 -4.92 37.18
CA ARG A 83 -2.97 -4.19 36.91
C ARG A 83 -2.15 -4.88 35.82
N ALA A 84 -1.98 -6.20 35.94
CA ALA A 84 -1.26 -6.99 34.95
C ALA A 84 -1.92 -6.91 33.56
N SER A 85 -3.25 -6.99 33.51
CA SER A 85 -3.98 -6.97 32.26
C SER A 85 -3.96 -5.58 31.58
N LYS A 86 -3.93 -4.49 32.35
CA LYS A 86 -3.69 -3.12 31.88
C LYS A 86 -2.30 -2.91 31.30
N ILE A 87 -1.27 -3.46 31.95
CA ILE A 87 0.11 -3.41 31.43
C ILE A 87 0.19 -4.22 30.13
N ALA A 88 -0.33 -5.44 30.11
CA ALA A 88 -0.37 -6.28 28.92
C ALA A 88 -1.13 -5.57 27.78
N GLY A 89 -2.30 -5.02 28.04
CA GLY A 89 -3.08 -4.27 27.07
C GLY A 89 -2.36 -3.05 26.49
N GLY A 90 -1.68 -2.28 27.35
CA GLY A 90 -0.83 -1.16 26.93
C GLY A 90 0.34 -1.60 26.05
N LEU A 91 1.04 -2.67 26.42
CA LEU A 91 2.14 -3.23 25.63
C LEU A 91 1.67 -3.77 24.28
N THR A 92 0.54 -4.48 24.23
CA THR A 92 -0.08 -4.94 22.98
C THR A 92 -0.47 -3.76 22.10
N THR A 93 -1.01 -2.69 22.69
CA THR A 93 -1.38 -1.47 21.95
C THR A 93 -0.16 -0.78 21.36
N LEU A 94 0.93 -0.68 22.13
CA LEU A 94 2.20 -0.13 21.67
C LEU A 94 2.84 -0.99 20.56
N PHE A 95 2.71 -2.31 20.66
CA PHE A 95 3.15 -3.23 19.61
C PHE A 95 2.37 -3.01 18.31
N GLY A 96 1.04 -2.82 18.36
CA GLY A 96 0.25 -2.41 17.21
C GLY A 96 0.72 -1.08 16.62
N ALA A 97 1.05 -0.09 17.47
CA ALA A 97 1.58 1.20 17.01
C ALA A 97 2.94 1.06 16.31
N ALA A 98 3.80 0.15 16.79
CA ALA A 98 5.07 -0.15 16.15
C ALA A 98 4.87 -0.80 14.77
N GLU A 99 3.91 -1.72 14.61
CA GLU A 99 3.59 -2.29 13.29
C GLU A 99 3.00 -1.26 12.34
N MET A 100 2.14 -0.36 12.83
CA MET A 100 1.64 0.77 12.04
C MET A 100 2.79 1.67 11.57
N LEU A 101 3.74 1.98 12.46
CA LEU A 101 4.93 2.76 12.10
C LEU A 101 5.78 2.06 11.04
N ARG A 102 5.97 0.73 11.15
CA ARG A 102 6.67 -0.06 10.11
C ARG A 102 5.98 0.05 8.76
N THR A 103 4.65 -0.07 8.74
CA THR A 103 3.83 0.06 7.52
C THR A 103 4.02 1.44 6.88
N THR A 104 3.89 2.52 7.66
CA THR A 104 4.06 3.89 7.15
C THR A 104 5.47 4.23 6.67
N LYS A 105 6.47 3.44 7.09
CA LYS A 105 7.88 3.56 6.65
C LYS A 105 8.26 2.55 5.57
N ALA A 106 7.30 1.80 5.02
CA ALA A 106 7.54 0.74 4.04
C ALA A 106 8.60 -0.29 4.50
N LEU A 107 8.68 -0.56 5.81
CA LEU A 107 9.59 -1.57 6.34
C LEU A 107 9.03 -2.99 6.13
N PRO A 108 9.83 -4.06 6.25
CA PRO A 108 9.32 -5.43 6.19
C PRO A 108 8.24 -5.69 7.25
N GLN A 109 7.11 -6.29 6.86
CA GLN A 109 5.97 -6.52 7.75
C GLN A 109 6.10 -7.88 8.44
N ARG A 110 5.96 -7.92 9.77
CA ARG A 110 6.12 -9.16 10.54
C ARG A 110 5.02 -10.19 10.26
N PHE A 111 3.85 -9.69 9.89
CA PHE A 111 2.66 -10.48 9.60
C PHE A 111 2.40 -10.65 8.11
N ALA A 112 3.38 -10.33 7.24
CA ALA A 112 3.25 -10.51 5.80
C ALA A 112 2.77 -11.93 5.48
N ASN A 113 3.44 -12.95 5.99
CA ASN A 113 3.13 -14.36 5.70
C ASN A 113 1.74 -14.85 6.16
N LEU A 114 0.95 -14.05 6.88
CA LEU A 114 -0.41 -14.40 7.32
C LEU A 114 -1.50 -13.96 6.35
N VAL A 115 -1.16 -13.19 5.31
CA VAL A 115 -2.13 -12.62 4.37
C VAL A 115 -2.06 -13.36 3.02
N PRO A 116 -3.12 -13.29 2.20
CA PRO A 116 -3.09 -13.84 0.85
C PRO A 116 -1.95 -13.23 0.03
N HIS A 117 -1.28 -14.06 -0.78
CA HIS A 117 -0.27 -13.60 -1.73
C HIS A 117 -0.56 -14.15 -3.12
N GLY A 118 -0.30 -13.32 -4.11
CA GLY A 118 -0.10 -13.72 -5.50
C GLY A 118 1.37 -13.67 -5.89
N GLN A 119 1.66 -14.12 -7.11
CA GLN A 119 2.98 -13.98 -7.72
C GLN A 119 2.97 -12.73 -8.61
N SER A 120 3.78 -11.74 -8.26
CA SER A 120 4.06 -10.57 -9.09
C SER A 120 5.51 -10.63 -9.59
N ALA A 121 5.88 -9.69 -10.44
CA ALA A 121 7.26 -9.54 -10.87
C ALA A 121 7.56 -8.12 -11.32
N THR A 122 8.85 -7.76 -11.20
CA THR A 122 9.39 -6.55 -11.82
C THR A 122 9.93 -6.92 -13.19
N LEU A 123 9.49 -6.21 -14.23
CA LEU A 123 10.08 -6.31 -15.56
C LEU A 123 11.21 -5.29 -15.69
N VAL A 124 12.42 -5.75 -15.99
CA VAL A 124 13.61 -4.92 -16.19
C VAL A 124 14.06 -5.05 -17.63
N ALA A 125 13.87 -4.01 -18.42
CA ALA A 125 14.38 -3.93 -19.78
C ALA A 125 15.67 -3.11 -19.83
N ARG A 126 16.68 -3.59 -20.54
CA ARG A 126 17.99 -2.94 -20.66
C ARG A 126 18.27 -2.61 -22.11
N ILE A 127 18.65 -1.36 -22.35
CA ILE A 127 19.10 -0.89 -23.66
C ILE A 127 20.59 -0.58 -23.55
N PRO A 128 21.46 -1.30 -24.27
CA PRO A 128 22.90 -1.04 -24.21
C PRO A 128 23.21 0.34 -24.80
N ALA A 129 24.22 1.01 -24.25
CA ALA A 129 24.75 2.22 -24.86
C ALA A 129 25.32 1.90 -26.25
N SER A 130 25.09 2.78 -27.23
CA SER A 130 25.66 2.65 -28.58
C SER A 130 27.18 2.84 -28.65
N GLY A 131 27.82 3.23 -27.54
CA GLY A 131 29.26 3.41 -27.40
C GLY A 131 29.68 3.33 -25.93
N THR A 132 30.72 4.07 -25.54
CA THR A 132 31.18 4.11 -24.15
C THR A 132 30.09 4.66 -23.23
N ALA A 133 29.57 3.82 -22.34
CA ALA A 133 28.58 4.22 -21.34
C ALA A 133 29.18 5.26 -20.38
N ARG A 134 28.64 6.48 -20.38
CA ARG A 134 29.03 7.56 -19.45
C ARG A 134 28.05 7.70 -18.28
N HIS A 135 26.79 7.35 -18.51
CA HIS A 135 25.70 7.44 -17.54
C HIS A 135 24.75 6.27 -17.75
N THR A 136 24.02 5.90 -16.69
CA THR A 136 22.88 4.99 -16.76
C THR A 136 21.63 5.78 -16.45
N VAL A 137 20.65 5.75 -17.34
CA VAL A 137 19.33 6.34 -17.10
C VAL A 137 18.38 5.21 -16.72
N VAL A 138 17.71 5.35 -15.58
CA VAL A 138 16.72 4.39 -15.11
C VAL A 138 15.37 5.08 -15.11
N LEU A 139 14.46 4.57 -15.94
CA LEU A 139 13.08 5.02 -16.02
C LEU A 139 12.19 3.95 -15.39
N VAL A 140 11.22 4.37 -14.57
CA VAL A 140 10.39 3.47 -13.77
C VAL A 140 8.92 3.84 -13.92
N GLY A 141 8.08 2.82 -14.09
CA GLY A 141 6.64 2.92 -14.13
C GLY A 141 6.04 1.71 -13.42
N HIS A 142 4.95 1.93 -12.70
CA HIS A 142 4.22 0.85 -12.01
C HIS A 142 3.26 0.20 -13.00
N THR A 143 3.24 -1.14 -13.03
CA THR A 143 2.35 -1.91 -13.92
C THR A 143 1.01 -2.20 -13.25
N ASP A 144 1.03 -2.38 -11.92
CA ASP A 144 -0.10 -2.80 -11.11
C ASP A 144 -1.18 -1.70 -10.95
N SER A 145 -2.31 -2.09 -10.38
CA SER A 145 -3.39 -1.20 -9.98
C SER A 145 -3.78 -1.39 -8.53
N ASN A 146 -3.99 -0.28 -7.81
CA ASN A 146 -4.51 -0.33 -6.46
C ASN A 146 -6.04 -0.22 -6.40
N LYS A 147 -6.59 -0.45 -5.21
CA LYS A 147 -8.01 -0.20 -4.92
C LYS A 147 -8.34 1.28 -4.92
N HIS A 148 -9.54 1.61 -5.36
CA HIS A 148 -10.16 2.91 -5.14
C HIS A 148 -10.48 3.08 -3.66
N ARG A 149 -10.00 4.17 -3.05
CA ARG A 149 -10.14 4.42 -1.61
C ARG A 149 -10.72 5.80 -1.37
N PRO A 150 -11.85 5.91 -0.64
CA PRO A 150 -12.36 7.20 -0.19
C PRO A 150 -11.32 8.09 0.48
N THR A 151 -10.36 7.53 1.23
CA THR A 151 -9.28 8.32 1.84
C THR A 151 -8.32 8.96 0.84
N PHE A 152 -8.23 8.42 -0.38
CA PHE A 152 -7.39 8.92 -1.47
C PHE A 152 -8.16 9.78 -2.49
N ALA A 153 -9.47 9.99 -2.28
CA ALA A 153 -10.24 10.91 -3.10
C ALA A 153 -9.65 12.34 -3.05
N PRO A 154 -9.74 13.14 -4.13
CA PRO A 154 -9.16 14.48 -4.19
C PRO A 154 -9.50 15.38 -2.98
N GLU A 155 -10.72 15.24 -2.46
CA GLU A 155 -11.24 16.00 -1.32
C GLU A 155 -10.62 15.57 0.00
N ALA A 156 -10.13 14.34 0.12
CA ALA A 156 -9.64 13.76 1.38
C ALA A 156 -8.12 13.53 1.41
N LYS A 157 -7.46 13.41 0.24
CA LYS A 157 -6.04 13.00 0.14
C LYS A 157 -5.08 13.92 0.89
N HIS A 158 -5.40 15.20 0.99
CA HIS A 158 -4.59 16.18 1.73
C HIS A 158 -4.54 15.91 3.24
N LEU A 159 -5.50 15.14 3.77
CA LEU A 159 -5.59 14.76 5.17
C LEU A 159 -4.89 13.44 5.49
N ILE A 160 -4.43 12.66 4.50
CA ILE A 160 -3.86 11.32 4.74
C ILE A 160 -2.74 11.38 5.78
N ARG A 161 -1.77 12.29 5.60
CA ARG A 161 -0.66 12.44 6.56
C ARG A 161 -1.15 12.77 7.97
N GLN A 162 -2.13 13.67 8.09
CA GLN A 162 -2.68 14.09 9.37
C GLN A 162 -3.45 12.95 10.05
N LYS A 163 -4.34 12.26 9.31
CA LYS A 163 -5.11 11.12 9.80
C LYS A 163 -4.21 9.98 10.27
N THR A 164 -3.23 9.58 9.45
CA THR A 164 -2.28 8.52 9.79
C THR A 164 -1.46 8.90 11.03
N SER A 165 -0.98 10.15 11.10
CA SER A 165 -0.21 10.65 12.25
C SER A 165 -1.06 10.71 13.51
N ALA A 166 -2.30 11.20 13.43
CA ALA A 166 -3.24 11.25 14.54
C ALA A 166 -3.61 9.86 15.03
N GLY A 167 -3.83 8.89 14.12
CA GLY A 167 -4.06 7.50 14.47
C GLY A 167 -2.88 6.89 15.25
N LEU A 168 -1.65 7.10 14.76
CA LEU A 168 -0.44 6.59 15.41
C LEU A 168 -0.23 7.21 16.80
N VAL A 169 -0.44 8.53 16.93
CA VAL A 169 -0.42 9.24 18.23
C VAL A 169 -1.52 8.72 19.14
N ALA A 170 -2.74 8.48 18.63
CA ALA A 170 -3.85 7.94 19.41
C ALA A 170 -3.54 6.54 19.94
N MET A 171 -2.87 5.67 19.17
CA MET A 171 -2.43 4.35 19.65
C MET A 171 -1.43 4.48 20.82
N VAL A 172 -0.45 5.39 20.71
CA VAL A 172 0.54 5.62 21.77
C VAL A 172 -0.14 6.19 23.03
N ILE A 173 -1.00 7.22 22.88
CA ILE A 173 -1.75 7.81 23.99
C ILE A 173 -2.64 6.74 24.65
N ASN A 174 -3.30 5.90 23.86
CA ASN A 174 -4.13 4.81 24.38
C ASN A 174 -3.30 3.82 25.22
N ALA A 175 -2.13 3.41 24.72
CA ALA A 175 -1.21 2.53 25.44
C ALA A 175 -0.77 3.14 26.78
N LEU A 176 -0.35 4.41 26.77
CA LEU A 176 0.06 5.14 27.98
C LEU A 176 -1.10 5.28 28.98
N ALA A 177 -2.32 5.58 28.51
CA ALA A 177 -3.50 5.68 29.35
C ALA A 177 -3.82 4.35 30.06
N GLN A 178 -3.62 3.22 29.40
CA GLN A 178 -3.75 1.89 30.02
C GLN A 178 -2.68 1.67 31.10
N MET A 179 -1.42 2.00 30.81
CA MET A 179 -0.31 1.85 31.77
C MET A 179 -0.45 2.76 33.00
N VAL A 180 -0.87 4.02 32.81
CA VAL A 180 -1.17 4.94 33.92
C VAL A 180 -2.26 4.35 34.82
N GLN A 181 -3.33 3.82 34.23
CA GLN A 181 -4.39 3.16 35.01
C GLN A 181 -3.95 1.88 35.74
N ALA A 182 -2.83 1.28 35.34
CA ALA A 182 -2.24 0.13 36.01
C ALA A 182 -1.49 0.54 37.28
N VAL A 183 -0.88 1.73 37.28
CA VAL A 183 -0.19 2.31 38.45
C VAL A 183 -1.19 2.97 39.38
N LYS A 184 -2.04 3.85 38.85
CA LYS A 184 -3.03 4.61 39.61
C LYS A 184 -4.31 4.73 38.78
N PRO A 185 -5.42 4.07 39.18
CA PRO A 185 -6.71 4.26 38.54
C PRO A 185 -7.09 5.74 38.48
N SER A 186 -7.40 6.24 37.30
CA SER A 186 -7.71 7.65 37.05
C SER A 186 -8.85 7.75 36.04
N ARG A 187 -9.88 8.54 36.38
CA ARG A 187 -11.02 8.81 35.49
C ARG A 187 -10.56 9.51 34.21
N THR A 188 -9.56 10.39 34.30
CA THR A 188 -8.99 11.07 33.13
C THR A 188 -8.30 10.09 32.19
N ALA A 189 -7.47 9.19 32.74
CA ALA A 189 -6.79 8.18 31.92
C ALA A 189 -7.80 7.19 31.30
N GLN A 190 -8.86 6.83 32.04
CA GLN A 190 -9.95 6.02 31.52
C GLN A 190 -10.71 6.72 30.38
N ALA A 191 -11.02 8.02 30.52
CA ALA A 191 -11.67 8.81 29.49
C ALA A 191 -10.80 8.94 28.24
N ILE A 192 -9.50 9.18 28.39
CA ILE A 192 -8.53 9.23 27.28
C ILE A 192 -8.46 7.87 26.57
N GLN A 193 -8.38 6.77 27.32
CA GLN A 193 -8.37 5.43 26.74
C GLN A 193 -9.64 5.19 25.91
N TRP A 194 -10.82 5.54 26.44
CA TRP A 194 -12.08 5.37 25.71
C TRP A 194 -12.18 6.26 24.47
N LEU A 195 -11.81 7.54 24.58
CA LEU A 195 -11.83 8.47 23.46
C LEU A 195 -10.92 7.98 22.31
N THR A 196 -9.69 7.59 22.66
CA THR A 196 -8.75 7.04 21.67
C THR A 196 -9.23 5.70 21.11
N PHE A 197 -9.79 4.81 21.94
CA PHE A 197 -10.38 3.55 21.47
C PHE A 197 -11.51 3.78 20.44
N LEU A 198 -12.40 4.74 20.69
CA LEU A 198 -13.46 5.12 19.75
C LEU A 198 -12.88 5.68 18.45
N GLY A 199 -11.87 6.56 18.54
CA GLY A 199 -11.18 7.09 17.36
C GLY A 199 -10.49 6.00 16.53
N LEU A 200 -9.79 5.07 17.18
CA LEU A 200 -9.15 3.92 16.52
C LEU A 200 -10.18 2.99 15.89
N SER A 201 -11.33 2.78 16.54
CA SER A 201 -12.43 1.99 16.00
C SER A 201 -13.04 2.65 14.76
N ALA A 202 -13.20 3.97 14.77
CA ALA A 202 -13.63 4.73 13.60
C ALA A 202 -12.61 4.63 12.46
N GLY A 203 -11.31 4.71 12.76
CA GLY A 203 -10.24 4.49 11.78
C GLY A 203 -10.26 3.08 11.18
N LEU A 204 -10.59 2.05 11.96
CA LEU A 204 -10.75 0.70 11.43
C LEU A 204 -11.92 0.61 10.47
N VAL A 205 -13.04 1.25 10.78
CA VAL A 205 -14.20 1.32 9.88
C VAL A 205 -13.83 2.05 8.58
N GLU A 206 -13.05 3.12 8.66
CA GLU A 206 -12.54 3.84 7.47
C GLU A 206 -11.63 2.94 6.62
N LEU A 207 -10.68 2.22 7.20
CA LEU A 207 -9.83 1.26 6.49
C LEU A 207 -10.62 0.12 5.85
N ILE A 208 -11.64 -0.41 6.53
CA ILE A 208 -12.52 -1.43 5.96
C ILE A 208 -13.31 -0.87 4.78
N LYS A 209 -13.77 0.39 4.85
CA LYS A 209 -14.44 1.05 3.72
C LYS A 209 -13.48 1.21 2.53
N ASP A 210 -12.24 1.61 2.79
CA ASP A 210 -11.20 1.68 1.76
C ASP A 210 -10.95 0.32 1.10
N GLU A 211 -10.88 -0.77 1.88
CA GLU A 211 -10.67 -2.12 1.34
C GLU A 211 -11.85 -2.72 0.57
N ARG A 212 -13.05 -2.16 0.73
CA ARG A 212 -14.24 -2.57 -0.03
C ARG A 212 -14.32 -1.94 -1.41
N GLY A 213 -13.46 -0.96 -1.72
CA GLY A 213 -13.36 -0.40 -3.06
C GLY A 213 -12.87 -1.43 -4.08
N GLY A 214 -13.38 -1.35 -5.30
CA GLY A 214 -12.85 -2.10 -6.44
C GLY A 214 -11.46 -1.60 -6.84
N PHE A 215 -10.78 -2.35 -7.70
CA PHE A 215 -9.51 -1.93 -8.29
C PHE A 215 -9.73 -0.88 -9.40
N VAL A 216 -8.75 0.00 -9.61
CA VAL A 216 -8.86 1.12 -10.56
C VAL A 216 -8.25 0.73 -11.91
N ASP A 217 -9.06 0.79 -12.97
CA ASP A 217 -8.69 0.41 -14.35
C ASP A 217 -7.37 1.03 -14.84
N GLY A 218 -7.22 2.36 -14.69
CA GLY A 218 -6.01 3.11 -15.08
C GLY A 218 -4.97 3.31 -13.97
N ALA A 219 -5.28 2.90 -12.74
CA ALA A 219 -4.39 2.97 -11.58
C ALA A 219 -3.72 4.35 -11.34
N ASN A 220 -4.50 5.44 -11.43
CA ASN A 220 -4.12 6.82 -11.11
C ASN A 220 -2.95 7.44 -11.91
N ASP A 221 -2.44 6.80 -12.97
CA ASP A 221 -1.41 7.28 -13.91
C ASP A 221 -0.46 6.15 -14.35
N ASN A 222 -0.48 5.01 -13.65
CA ASN A 222 0.36 3.86 -13.95
C ASN A 222 0.29 3.41 -15.44
N ALA A 223 -0.92 3.31 -16.01
CA ALA A 223 -1.07 2.94 -17.43
C ALA A 223 -0.43 3.97 -18.37
N SER A 224 -0.61 5.27 -18.10
CA SER A 224 0.03 6.35 -18.87
C SER A 224 1.54 6.40 -18.66
N ALA A 225 2.03 6.10 -17.46
CA ALA A 225 3.47 6.02 -17.20
C ALA A 225 4.11 4.90 -18.02
N VAL A 226 3.51 3.71 -18.03
CA VAL A 226 3.97 2.60 -18.88
C VAL A 226 3.89 2.97 -20.36
N ALA A 227 2.82 3.61 -20.82
CA ALA A 227 2.70 4.08 -22.20
C ALA A 227 3.85 5.03 -22.58
N CYS A 228 4.17 6.00 -21.72
CA CYS A 228 5.32 6.89 -21.93
C CYS A 228 6.64 6.13 -22.01
N LEU A 229 6.85 5.10 -21.18
CA LEU A 229 8.06 4.28 -21.23
C LEU A 229 8.16 3.44 -22.51
N LEU A 230 7.03 2.96 -23.03
CA LEU A 230 6.98 2.19 -24.27
C LEU A 230 7.20 3.03 -25.53
N GLY A 231 6.88 4.34 -25.46
CA GLY A 231 7.08 5.26 -26.58
C GLY A 231 8.50 5.81 -26.72
N LEU A 232 9.34 5.69 -25.69
CA LEU A 232 10.74 6.17 -25.65
C LEU A 232 11.69 5.18 -26.33
#